data_AF-A0A2Z7BHU1-F1
#
_entry.id   AF-A0A2Z7BHU1-F1
#
_cell.length_a   1.000
_cell.length_b   1.000
_cell.length_c   1.000
_cell.angle_alpha   90.00
_cell.angle_beta   90.00
_cell.angle_gamma   90.00
#
_symmetry.space_group_name_H-M   'P 1'
#
loop_
_entity.id
_entity.type
_entity.pdbx_description
1 polymer ?
#
loop_
_entity_poly.entity_id
_entity_poly.type
_entity_poly.pdbx_seq_one_letter_code
_entity_poly.pdbx_strand_id
1 'polypeptide(L)' 'MSCQGCVGAVKRVLGKLEGVESFDIDIEKQKVTVKGNVQPDAVLRTVSKTGKATSFWDAEAAAAEPESKPTEPVAVL' A
#
# COMPACT_ATOMS: atom_id res chain seq x y z
N MET A 1 10.75 -6.64 3.91
CA MET A 1 9.74 -7.70 3.62
C MET A 1 10.36 -8.68 2.63
N SER A 2 10.38 -10.00 2.91
CA SER A 2 11.16 -10.94 2.08
C SER A 2 10.43 -12.24 1.69
N CYS A 3 9.18 -12.44 2.09
CA CYS A 3 8.43 -13.65 1.73
C CYS A 3 6.92 -13.41 1.61
N GLN A 4 6.21 -14.33 0.95
CA GLN A 4 4.74 -14.25 0.83
C GLN A 4 4.02 -14.25 2.18
N GLY A 5 4.57 -14.92 3.19
CA GLY A 5 4.02 -14.86 4.56
C GLY A 5 4.05 -13.45 5.15
N CYS A 6 5.12 -12.68 4.88
CA CYS A 6 5.18 -11.28 5.29
C CYS A 6 4.12 -10.43 4.58
N VAL A 7 3.92 -10.68 3.28
CA VAL A 7 2.89 -10.00 2.48
C VAL A 7 1.51 -10.31 3.06
N GLY A 8 1.21 -11.59 3.28
CA GLY A 8 -0.06 -12.01 3.87
C GLY A 8 -0.33 -11.39 5.24
N ALA A 9 0.69 -11.26 6.10
CA ALA A 9 0.54 -10.61 7.40
C ALA A 9 0.16 -9.12 7.27
N VAL A 10 0.80 -8.38 6.35
CA VAL A 10 0.47 -6.96 6.09
C VAL A 10 -0.94 -6.84 5.50
N LYS A 11 -1.29 -7.66 4.50
CA LYS A 11 -2.64 -7.70 3.92
C LYS A 11 -3.71 -7.96 4.98
N ARG A 12 -3.46 -8.87 5.90
CA ARG A 12 -4.40 -9.25 6.97
C ARG A 12 -4.67 -8.13 7.97
N VAL A 13 -3.66 -7.31 8.29
CA VAL A 13 -3.84 -6.19 9.23
C VAL A 13 -4.46 -4.96 8.56
N LEU A 14 -4.07 -4.67 7.31
CA LEU A 14 -4.62 -3.53 6.56
C LEU A 14 -6.05 -3.78 6.09
N GLY A 15 -6.40 -5.01 5.69
CA GLY A 15 -7.77 -5.35 5.31
C GLY A 15 -8.79 -5.30 6.46
N LYS A 16 -8.32 -5.14 7.70
CA LYS A 16 -9.17 -4.94 8.89
C LYS A 16 -9.19 -3.49 9.37
N LEU A 17 -8.39 -2.62 8.75
CA LEU A 17 -8.27 -1.23 9.15
C LEU A 17 -9.38 -0.43 8.48
N GLU A 18 -10.21 0.22 9.29
CA GLU A 18 -11.30 1.05 8.79
C GLU A 18 -10.76 2.27 8.04
N GLY A 19 -11.46 2.65 6.96
CA GLY A 19 -11.06 3.77 6.10
C GLY A 19 -10.03 3.43 5.02
N VAL A 20 -9.50 2.19 4.98
CA VAL A 20 -8.65 1.73 3.87
C VAL A 20 -9.53 1.34 2.68
N GLU A 21 -9.32 1.99 1.54
CA GLU A 21 -10.01 1.67 0.29
C GLU A 21 -9.20 0.69 -0.56
N SER A 22 -7.89 0.91 -0.65
CA SER A 22 -6.98 0.02 -1.36
C SER A 22 -5.56 0.14 -0.81
N PHE A 23 -4.74 -0.87 -1.05
CA PHE A 23 -3.33 -0.84 -0.71
C PHE A 23 -2.51 -1.62 -1.72
N ASP A 24 -1.28 -1.17 -1.94
CA ASP A 24 -0.29 -1.81 -2.79
C ASP A 24 0.97 -2.15 -1.98
N ILE A 25 1.59 -3.28 -2.30
CA ILE A 25 2.77 -3.80 -1.58
C ILE A 25 3.86 -4.09 -2.61
N ASP A 26 4.86 -3.23 -2.62
CA ASP A 26 6.06 -3.37 -3.43
C ASP A 26 7.11 -4.15 -2.61
N ILE A 27 7.30 -5.43 -2.94
CA ILE A 27 8.23 -6.32 -2.21
C ILE A 27 9.69 -5.90 -2.46
N GLU A 28 10.00 -5.46 -3.68
CA GLU A 28 11.35 -5.06 -4.09
C GLU A 28 11.81 -3.84 -3.31
N LYS A 29 10.95 -2.82 -3.20
CA LYS A 29 11.20 -1.59 -2.42
C LYS A 29 10.84 -1.72 -0.95
N GLN A 30 10.26 -2.84 -0.55
CA GLN A 30 9.71 -3.06 0.79
C GLN A 30 8.76 -1.94 1.23
N LYS A 31 7.97 -1.41 0.28
CA LYS A 31 7.10 -0.27 0.46
C LYS A 31 5.64 -0.71 0.47
N VAL A 32 4.86 -0.12 1.35
CA VAL A 32 3.41 -0.29 1.39
C VAL A 32 2.75 1.06 1.12
N THR A 33 1.92 1.12 0.10
CA THR A 33 1.15 2.31 -0.25
C THR A 33 -0.30 2.06 0.15
N VAL A 34 -0.90 2.96 0.93
CA VAL A 34 -2.29 2.84 1.37
C VAL A 34 -3.08 4.02 0.83
N LYS A 35 -4.24 3.76 0.23
CA LYS A 35 -5.19 4.76 -0.25
C LYS A 35 -6.49 4.60 0.54
N GLY A 36 -7.02 5.71 1.02
CA GLY A 36 -8.23 5.71 1.83
C GLY A 36 -8.36 6.93 2.75
N ASN A 37 -9.51 7.05 3.39
CA ASN A 37 -9.75 8.01 4.47
C ASN A 37 -9.28 7.42 5.81
N VAL A 38 -7.96 7.30 5.97
CA VAL A 38 -7.33 6.71 7.17
C VAL A 38 -6.18 7.60 7.66
N GLN A 39 -6.00 7.65 8.98
CA GLN A 39 -4.91 8.41 9.58
C GLN A 39 -3.56 7.73 9.31
N PRO A 40 -2.52 8.46 8.85
CA PRO A 40 -1.19 7.89 8.58
C PRO A 40 -0.60 7.13 9.78
N ASP A 41 -0.73 7.69 10.99
CA ASP A 41 -0.31 7.03 12.23
C ASP A 41 -1.05 5.73 12.51
N ALA A 42 -2.35 5.68 12.19
CA ALA A 42 -3.14 4.46 12.34
C ALA A 42 -2.65 3.36 11.40
N VAL A 43 -2.27 3.72 10.16
CA VAL A 43 -1.65 2.80 9.20
C VAL A 43 -0.31 2.30 9.73
N LEU A 44 0.60 3.20 10.13
CA LEU A 44 1.92 2.84 10.63
C LEU A 44 1.83 1.91 11.86
N ARG A 45 0.98 2.26 12.82
CA ARG A 45 0.71 1.42 14.00
C ARG A 45 0.17 0.05 13.61
N THR A 46 -0.73 -0.01 12.63
CA THR A 46 -1.35 -1.26 12.18
C THR A 46 -0.35 -2.18 11.49
N VAL A 47 0.50 -1.65 10.62
CA VAL A 47 1.56 -2.43 9.94
C VAL A 47 2.63 -2.89 10.95
N SER A 48 2.95 -2.05 11.93
CA SER A 48 3.92 -2.38 13.00
C SER A 48 3.50 -3.58 13.85
N LYS A 49 2.19 -3.85 13.99
CA LYS A 49 1.66 -5.05 14.68
C LYS A 49 2.13 -6.36 14.03
N THR A 50 2.60 -6.32 12.79
CA THR A 50 3.11 -7.50 12.10
C THR A 50 4.53 -7.90 12.54
N GLY A 51 5.13 -7.15 13.49
CA GLY A 51 6.43 -7.44 14.09
C GLY A 51 7.64 -7.00 13.25
N LYS A 52 7.42 -6.15 12.23
CA LYS A 52 8.50 -5.63 11.36
C LYS A 52 8.78 -4.18 11.70
N ALA A 53 10.06 -3.81 11.60
CA ALA A 53 10.46 -2.40 11.58
C ALA A 53 9.74 -1.70 10.44
N THR A 54 9.02 -0.62 10.77
CA THR A 54 8.19 0.14 9.84
C THR A 54 8.38 1.61 10.15
N SER A 55 8.63 2.42 9.12
CA SER A 55 8.71 3.87 9.20
C SER A 55 7.84 4.47 8.11
N PHE A 56 7.53 5.76 8.22
CA PHE A 56 7.03 6.49 7.07
C PHE A 56 8.10 6.50 5.98
N TRP A 57 7.64 6.55 4.73
CA TRP A 57 8.52 6.63 3.59
C TRP A 57 8.85 8.11 3.34
N ASP A 58 10.08 8.52 3.62
CA ASP A 58 10.60 9.86 3.34
C ASP A 58 10.77 10.04 1.82
N ALA A 59 9.68 10.37 1.14
CA ALA A 59 9.71 10.89 -0.23
C ALA A 59 9.29 12.36 -0.22
N GLU A 60 10.28 13.24 -0.13
CA GLU A 60 10.16 14.71 -0.22
C GLU A 60 9.51 15.22 -1.54
N ALA A 61 9.17 14.39 -2.54
CA ALA A 61 8.63 14.93 -3.81
C ALA A 61 7.86 13.92 -4.70
N ALA A 62 6.69 13.45 -4.28
CA ALA A 62 5.79 12.74 -5.21
C ALA A 62 4.30 13.05 -4.97
N ALA A 63 3.98 14.33 -4.79
CA ALA A 63 2.66 14.85 -5.12
C ALA A 63 2.62 15.14 -6.63
N ALA A 64 2.57 14.09 -7.46
CA ALA A 64 2.10 14.08 -8.85
C ALA A 64 2.50 12.75 -9.48
N GLU A 65 1.57 11.82 -9.58
CA GLU A 65 1.11 11.34 -10.89
C GLU A 65 -0.22 10.60 -10.67
N PRO A 66 -1.34 11.12 -11.19
CA PRO A 66 -2.56 10.32 -11.28
C PRO A 66 -2.22 9.17 -12.23
N GLU A 67 -2.21 7.95 -11.70
CA GLU A 67 -2.16 6.75 -12.52
C GLU A 67 -3.47 6.72 -13.32
N SER A 68 -3.37 7.38 -14.48
CA SER A 68 -4.27 7.25 -15.60
C SER A 68 -4.49 5.76 -15.80
N LYS A 69 -5.75 5.35 -15.85
CA LYS A 69 -6.11 4.15 -16.57
C LYS A 69 -6.14 4.55 -18.05
N PRO A 70 -5.19 4.17 -18.93
CA PRO A 70 -5.57 3.95 -20.30
C PRO A 70 -6.43 2.68 -20.32
N THR A 71 -7.73 2.89 -20.13
CA THR A 71 -8.67 2.10 -20.91
C THR A 71 -8.44 2.53 -22.35
N GLU A 72 -7.86 1.67 -23.17
CA GLU A 72 -8.04 1.80 -24.61
C GLU A 72 -8.50 0.46 -25.21
N PRO A 73 -9.36 0.54 -26.23
CA PRO A 73 -10.38 -0.44 -26.55
C PRO A 73 -9.84 -1.50 -27.50
N VAL A 74 -10.22 -2.76 -27.31
CA VAL A 74 -10.03 -3.77 -28.36
C VAL A 74 -11.14 -3.58 -29.40
N ALA A 75 -10.88 -2.72 -30.38
CA ALA A 75 -11.43 -2.85 -31.72
C ALA A 75 -10.48 -3.71 -32.58
N VAL A 76 -10.97 -4.20 -33.74
CA VAL A 76 -10.37 -5.13 -34.71
C VAL A 76 -10.79 -6.59 -34.41
N LEU A 77 -11.69 -7.26 -35.14
CA LEU A 77 -12.31 -7.12 -36.47
C LEU A 77 -13.70 -7.78 -36.47
#